data_AF-A0A925V888-F1
#
_entry.id   AF-A0A925V888-F1
#
_cell.length_a   1.000
_cell.length_b   1.000
_cell.length_c   1.000
_cell.angle_alpha   90.00
_cell.angle_beta   90.00
_cell.angle_gamma   90.00
#
_symmetry.space_group_name_H-M   'P 1'
#
loop_
_entity.id
_entity.type
_entity.pdbx_description
1 polymer ?
#
loop_
_entity_poly.entity_id
_entity_poly.type
_entity_poly.pdbx_seq_one_letter_code
_entity_poly.pdbx_strand_id
1 'polypeptide(L)'
;MKPFRSALALAALLVACNRQAAPANPPSETPPANTEAKAEPSSPHDAAKPFHELDKDGKMQRMAKVVMPDMGPVFKGFDAERYAKFDCGTCHVNHVHHPKDGLPKLALSNGGYEKLVAEKPELMKFMAEQVVPNMAKAMAEPVYDPATGQGFGCGGCHTVE
;
A
#
# COMPACT_ATOMS: atom_id res chain seq x y z
N MET A 1 -2.49 -20.17 55.52
CA MET A 1 -2.95 -19.81 56.89
C MET A 1 -2.65 -18.34 57.14
N LYS A 2 -3.47 -17.72 57.99
CA LYS A 2 -3.82 -16.29 58.12
C LYS A 2 -2.67 -15.29 58.46
N PRO A 3 -2.94 -13.97 58.35
CA PRO A 3 -2.03 -12.94 57.85
C PRO A 3 -1.47 -12.02 58.97
N PHE A 4 -0.51 -11.16 58.60
CA PHE A 4 -0.04 -10.06 59.44
C PHE A 4 -0.67 -8.71 59.02
N ARG A 5 -0.96 -7.94 60.07
CA ARG A 5 -1.74 -6.70 60.20
C ARG A 5 -0.94 -5.48 59.70
N SER A 6 -1.51 -4.53 58.95
CA SER A 6 -2.36 -3.38 59.34
C SER A 6 -1.60 -2.15 59.90
N ALA A 7 -2.11 -0.97 59.53
CA ALA A 7 -1.70 0.42 59.87
C ALA A 7 -0.43 0.94 59.16
N LEU A 8 -0.35 2.18 58.66
CA LEU A 8 -0.81 3.44 59.24
C LEU A 8 -0.98 4.51 58.13
N ALA A 9 -2.04 5.31 58.20
CA ALA A 9 -2.21 6.55 57.45
C ALA A 9 -1.74 7.75 58.31
N LEU A 10 -1.05 8.73 57.71
CA LEU A 10 -1.15 10.19 57.94
C LEU A 10 0.03 10.91 57.27
N ALA A 11 -0.26 11.92 56.45
CA ALA A 11 0.36 13.26 56.53
C ALA A 11 -0.22 14.15 55.43
N ALA A 12 -0.72 15.32 55.85
CA ALA A 12 -1.19 16.41 55.01
C ALA A 12 -0.19 17.57 55.04
N LEU A 13 -0.40 18.51 54.10
CA LEU A 13 -0.20 19.97 54.19
C LEU A 13 1.06 20.65 53.59
N LEU A 14 0.73 21.73 52.83
CA LEU A 14 1.49 22.94 52.43
C LEU A 14 2.41 22.77 51.19
N VAL A 15 2.44 23.64 50.18
CA VAL A 15 2.50 25.11 50.16
C VAL A 15 1.99 25.63 48.80
N ALA A 16 1.27 26.76 48.83
CA ALA A 16 0.87 27.56 47.66
C ALA A 16 1.87 28.69 47.36
N CYS A 17 1.77 29.21 46.13
CA CYS A 17 2.29 30.48 45.61
C CYS A 17 3.79 30.56 45.25
N ASN A 18 4.08 30.47 43.95
CA ASN A 18 5.15 31.31 43.38
C ASN A 18 4.58 32.20 42.27
N ARG A 19 4.56 33.50 42.57
CA ARG A 19 4.29 34.63 41.68
C ARG A 19 5.56 34.90 40.88
N GLN A 20 5.53 34.76 39.55
CA GLN A 20 6.54 35.36 38.69
C GLN A 20 5.92 36.53 37.93
N ALA A 21 6.58 37.68 37.98
CA ALA A 21 6.14 38.97 37.47
C ALA A 21 6.08 39.04 35.93
N ALA A 22 5.22 39.94 35.45
CA ALA A 22 5.23 40.52 34.10
C ALA A 22 5.03 42.05 34.26
N PRO A 23 5.20 42.91 33.25
CA PRO A 23 5.99 42.85 32.01
C PRO A 23 6.89 44.09 31.83
N ALA A 24 7.75 44.10 30.81
CA ALA A 24 8.19 45.34 30.15
C ALA A 24 7.81 45.26 28.67
N ASN A 25 7.18 46.31 28.13
CA ASN A 25 6.75 46.50 26.73
C ASN A 25 7.34 47.84 26.22
N PRO A 26 7.25 48.22 24.92
CA PRO A 26 7.53 47.56 23.61
C PRO A 26 8.41 48.54 22.74
N PRO A 27 8.41 48.66 21.37
CA PRO A 27 7.87 47.86 20.26
C PRO A 27 8.95 47.45 19.22
N SER A 28 8.74 46.47 18.34
CA SER A 28 8.25 46.59 16.94
C SER A 28 8.95 45.40 16.26
N GLU A 29 8.34 44.47 15.56
CA GLU A 29 7.71 44.56 14.25
C GLU A 29 6.93 43.25 14.03
N THR A 30 5.80 43.37 13.35
CA THR A 30 4.99 42.29 12.79
C THR A 30 5.83 41.27 11.99
N PRO A 31 5.72 39.96 12.27
CA PRO A 31 5.98 38.95 11.25
C PRO A 31 4.68 38.70 10.47
N PRO A 32 4.64 38.82 9.13
CA PRO A 32 3.71 38.01 8.37
C PRO A 32 4.21 36.57 8.46
N ALA A 33 3.64 35.80 9.38
CA ALA A 33 3.70 34.35 9.32
C ALA A 33 2.83 33.90 8.14
N ASN A 34 3.36 34.05 6.93
CA ASN A 34 3.00 33.17 5.84
C ASN A 34 3.69 31.84 6.18
N THR A 35 3.09 31.09 7.10
CA THR A 35 3.38 29.68 7.25
C THR A 35 2.75 29.00 6.04
N GLU A 36 3.42 29.11 4.90
CA GLU A 36 3.46 28.01 3.96
C GLU A 36 3.88 26.79 4.78
N ALA A 37 2.90 25.97 5.10
CA ALA A 37 3.11 24.63 5.57
C ALA A 37 4.05 23.98 4.56
N LYS A 38 5.33 23.91 4.91
CA LYS A 38 6.31 23.07 4.24
C LYS A 38 5.72 21.68 4.28
N ALA A 39 5.15 21.24 3.15
CA ALA A 39 4.64 19.90 2.99
C ALA A 39 5.76 18.96 3.41
N GLU A 40 5.54 18.22 4.50
CA GLU A 40 6.40 17.10 4.83
C GLU A 40 6.44 16.19 3.60
N PRO A 41 7.62 15.71 3.17
CA PRO A 41 7.69 14.75 2.10
C PRO A 41 6.86 13.54 2.55
N SER A 42 5.71 13.34 1.90
CA SER A 42 4.88 12.17 2.15
C SER A 42 5.79 10.97 2.02
N SER A 43 5.96 10.24 3.12
CA SER A 43 6.81 9.07 3.15
C SER A 43 6.43 8.19 1.95
N PRO A 44 7.37 7.68 1.15
CA PRO A 44 7.10 6.81 -0.01
C PRO A 44 6.47 5.45 0.38
N HIS A 45 5.92 5.37 1.60
CA HIS A 45 5.36 4.22 2.29
C HIS A 45 3.95 4.48 2.82
N ASP A 46 3.22 5.48 2.32
CA ASP A 46 1.79 5.56 2.57
C ASP A 46 1.10 4.33 1.95
N ALA A 47 0.96 3.28 2.75
CA ALA A 47 0.30 2.03 2.40
C ALA A 47 -1.19 2.26 2.08
N ALA A 48 -1.76 3.36 2.58
CA ALA A 48 -3.14 3.76 2.32
C ALA A 48 -3.33 4.53 1.00
N LYS A 49 -2.26 5.11 0.44
CA LYS A 49 -2.36 5.88 -0.80
C LYS A 49 -2.47 4.93 -2.01
N PRO A 50 -3.48 5.08 -2.89
CA PRO A 50 -3.59 4.30 -4.12
C PRO A 50 -2.33 4.42 -5.00
N PHE A 51 -1.93 3.34 -5.66
CA PHE A 51 -0.70 3.30 -6.44
C PHE A 51 -0.59 4.41 -7.49
N HIS A 52 -1.69 4.75 -8.16
CA HIS A 52 -1.71 5.80 -9.19
C HIS A 52 -1.37 7.21 -8.65
N GLU A 53 -1.64 7.48 -7.37
CA GLU A 53 -1.34 8.75 -6.70
C GLU A 53 0.11 8.87 -6.20
N LEU A 54 0.88 7.77 -6.22
CA LEU A 54 2.29 7.78 -5.85
C LEU A 54 3.14 8.42 -6.97
N ASP A 55 4.20 9.13 -6.57
CA ASP A 55 5.25 9.56 -7.48
C ASP A 55 6.13 8.38 -7.93
N LYS A 56 7.13 8.65 -8.78
CA LYS A 56 7.98 7.59 -9.34
C LYS A 56 8.68 6.77 -8.26
N ASP A 57 9.23 7.43 -7.25
CA ASP A 57 9.98 6.77 -6.19
C ASP A 57 9.04 5.97 -5.27
N GLY A 58 7.88 6.54 -4.91
CA GLY A 58 6.83 5.84 -4.19
C GLY A 58 6.32 4.60 -4.93
N LYS A 59 6.15 4.70 -6.26
CA LYS A 59 5.75 3.55 -7.10
C LYS A 59 6.81 2.44 -7.08
N MET A 60 8.08 2.79 -7.25
CA MET A 60 9.18 1.82 -7.19
C MET A 60 9.29 1.17 -5.80
N GLN A 61 9.15 1.96 -4.74
CA GLN A 61 9.14 1.45 -3.37
C GLN A 61 7.95 0.52 -3.13
N ARG A 62 6.75 0.85 -3.64
CA ARG A 62 5.58 -0.04 -3.56
C ARG A 62 5.82 -1.37 -4.26
N MET A 63 6.39 -1.33 -5.47
CA MET A 63 6.73 -2.55 -6.20
C MET A 63 7.71 -3.42 -5.41
N ALA A 64 8.81 -2.84 -4.94
CA ALA A 64 9.88 -3.59 -4.28
C ALA A 64 9.50 -4.09 -2.87
N LYS A 65 8.79 -3.29 -2.09
CA LYS A 65 8.53 -3.56 -0.65
C LYS A 65 7.18 -4.17 -0.36
N VAL A 66 6.23 -4.14 -1.29
CA VAL A 66 4.89 -4.68 -1.10
C VAL A 66 4.56 -5.72 -2.16
N VAL A 67 4.58 -5.34 -3.45
CA VAL A 67 4.20 -6.27 -4.53
C VAL A 67 5.10 -7.50 -4.60
N MET A 68 6.41 -7.30 -4.63
CA MET A 68 7.37 -8.40 -4.71
C MET A 68 7.25 -9.42 -3.56
N PRO A 69 7.25 -9.00 -2.27
CA PRO A 69 7.09 -9.94 -1.16
C PRO A 69 5.69 -10.57 -1.09
N ASP A 70 4.63 -9.86 -1.46
CA ASP A 70 3.26 -10.40 -1.40
C ASP A 70 2.98 -11.39 -2.55
N MET A 71 3.49 -11.11 -3.75
CA MET A 71 3.22 -11.93 -4.94
C MET A 71 4.16 -13.11 -5.11
N GLY A 72 5.40 -13.01 -4.63
CA GLY A 72 6.35 -14.10 -4.73
C GLY A 72 5.81 -15.43 -4.20
N PRO A 73 5.24 -15.47 -2.98
CA PRO A 73 4.61 -16.68 -2.44
C PRO A 73 3.38 -17.13 -3.25
N VAL A 74 2.56 -16.20 -3.75
CA VAL A 74 1.36 -16.52 -4.55
C VAL A 74 1.75 -17.28 -5.83
N PHE A 75 2.72 -16.76 -6.58
CA PHE A 75 3.19 -17.40 -7.81
C PHE A 75 3.93 -18.71 -7.54
N LYS A 76 4.83 -18.74 -6.55
CA LYS A 76 5.53 -19.97 -6.16
C LYS A 76 4.57 -21.05 -5.64
N GLY A 77 3.46 -20.67 -5.01
CA GLY A 77 2.43 -21.58 -4.55
C GLY A 77 1.64 -22.25 -5.69
N PHE A 78 1.52 -21.57 -6.83
CA PHE A 78 0.89 -22.13 -8.03
C PHE A 78 1.83 -23.05 -8.80
N ASP A 79 3.06 -22.61 -9.04
CA ASP A 79 4.06 -23.40 -9.78
C ASP A 79 5.48 -23.08 -9.27
N ALA A 80 5.93 -23.85 -8.30
CA ALA A 80 7.20 -23.60 -7.60
C ALA A 80 8.42 -23.73 -8.53
N GLU A 81 8.36 -24.60 -9.53
CA GLU A 81 9.44 -24.80 -10.49
C GLU A 81 9.52 -23.62 -11.45
N ARG A 82 8.39 -23.24 -12.05
CA ARG A 82 8.33 -22.10 -12.98
C ARG A 82 8.72 -20.79 -12.32
N TYR A 83 8.30 -20.58 -11.07
CA TYR A 83 8.51 -19.32 -10.34
C TYR A 83 9.62 -19.41 -9.28
N ALA A 84 10.53 -20.39 -9.38
CA ALA A 84 11.68 -20.52 -8.48
C ALA A 84 12.51 -19.22 -8.41
N LYS A 85 12.64 -18.53 -9.55
CA LYS A 85 13.33 -17.24 -9.70
C LYS A 85 12.36 -16.06 -9.84
N PHE A 86 11.30 -16.02 -9.02
CA PHE A 86 10.37 -14.89 -9.01
C PHE A 86 11.10 -13.58 -8.69
N ASP A 87 11.05 -12.64 -9.64
CA ASP A 87 11.73 -11.35 -9.62
C ASP A 87 10.94 -10.28 -10.39
N CYS A 88 11.47 -9.07 -10.49
CA CYS A 88 10.83 -7.97 -11.24
C CYS A 88 10.54 -8.36 -12.71
N GLY A 89 11.42 -9.16 -13.33
CA GLY A 89 11.30 -9.60 -14.72
C GLY A 89 10.18 -10.62 -14.95
N THR A 90 9.62 -11.20 -13.89
CA THR A 90 8.45 -12.08 -13.98
C THR A 90 7.22 -11.33 -14.50
N CYS A 91 7.07 -10.05 -14.14
CA CYS A 91 5.99 -9.19 -14.60
C CYS A 91 6.47 -8.16 -15.64
N HIS A 92 7.67 -7.59 -15.44
CA HIS A 92 8.28 -6.61 -16.33
C HIS A 92 9.20 -7.29 -17.34
N VAL A 93 8.61 -8.15 -18.17
CA VAL A 93 9.33 -8.96 -19.17
C VAL A 93 10.13 -8.06 -20.11
N ASN A 94 11.36 -8.45 -20.46
CA ASN A 94 12.30 -7.61 -21.23
C ASN A 94 12.67 -6.28 -20.56
N HIS A 95 12.51 -6.17 -19.23
CA HIS A 95 12.82 -4.98 -18.44
C HIS A 95 12.02 -3.73 -18.86
N VAL A 96 10.82 -3.94 -19.42
CA VAL A 96 9.90 -2.85 -19.76
C VAL A 96 9.37 -2.17 -18.50
N HIS A 97 9.12 -0.86 -18.59
CA HIS A 97 8.62 -0.10 -17.44
C HIS A 97 7.21 -0.56 -17.02
N HIS A 98 6.32 -0.90 -17.96
CA HIS A 98 4.96 -1.32 -17.67
C HIS A 98 4.73 -2.79 -18.05
N PRO A 99 4.14 -3.65 -17.18
CA PRO A 99 3.96 -5.09 -17.48
C PRO A 99 3.20 -5.36 -18.79
N LYS A 100 2.27 -4.47 -19.14
CA LYS A 100 1.48 -4.49 -20.39
C LYS A 100 2.32 -4.60 -21.67
N ASP A 101 3.56 -4.11 -21.64
CA ASP A 101 4.43 -4.06 -22.81
C ASP A 101 5.18 -5.39 -23.03
N GLY A 102 5.20 -6.26 -22.01
CA GLY A 102 5.92 -7.53 -22.04
C GLY A 102 5.03 -8.77 -21.82
N LEU A 103 3.89 -8.61 -21.15
CA LEU A 103 2.96 -9.71 -20.89
C LEU A 103 2.08 -10.03 -22.10
N PRO A 104 1.55 -11.27 -22.19
CA PRO A 104 0.63 -11.64 -23.26
C PRO A 104 -0.58 -10.71 -23.33
N LYS A 105 -0.94 -10.30 -24.55
CA LYS A 105 -2.21 -9.65 -24.82
C LYS A 105 -3.36 -10.62 -24.59
N LEU A 106 -4.45 -10.13 -24.01
CA LEU A 106 -5.64 -10.92 -23.71
C LEU A 106 -6.79 -10.45 -24.61
N ALA A 107 -7.17 -11.30 -25.57
CA ALA A 107 -8.41 -11.11 -26.32
C ALA A 107 -9.56 -11.68 -25.48
N LEU A 108 -10.24 -10.84 -24.70
CA LEU A 108 -11.33 -11.24 -23.80
C LEU A 108 -12.71 -11.02 -24.42
N SER A 109 -12.81 -10.13 -25.41
CA SER A 109 -14.03 -9.85 -26.15
C SER A 109 -14.47 -11.03 -27.05
N ASN A 110 -15.73 -11.01 -27.52
CA ASN A 110 -16.27 -11.93 -28.53
C ASN A 110 -16.09 -13.43 -28.21
N GLY A 111 -16.28 -13.84 -26.96
CA GLY A 111 -16.10 -15.24 -26.53
C GLY A 111 -14.66 -15.64 -26.20
N GLY A 112 -13.72 -14.68 -26.25
CA GLY A 112 -12.30 -14.92 -26.01
C GLY A 112 -12.00 -15.32 -24.55
N TYR A 113 -12.75 -14.77 -23.59
CA TYR A 113 -12.63 -15.17 -22.19
C TYR A 113 -12.99 -16.64 -21.98
N GLU A 114 -14.14 -17.09 -22.49
CA GLU A 114 -14.61 -18.47 -22.37
C GLU A 114 -13.62 -19.44 -23.02
N LYS A 115 -13.06 -19.05 -24.18
CA LYS A 115 -12.01 -19.81 -24.84
C LYS A 115 -10.76 -19.95 -23.97
N LEU A 116 -10.28 -18.85 -23.37
CA LEU A 116 -9.13 -18.87 -22.47
C LEU A 116 -9.37 -19.73 -21.23
N VAL A 117 -10.57 -19.69 -20.66
CA VAL A 117 -10.97 -20.55 -19.53
C VAL A 117 -10.99 -22.02 -19.96
N ALA A 118 -11.49 -22.34 -21.16
CA ALA A 118 -11.51 -23.72 -21.66
C ALA A 118 -10.10 -24.25 -21.95
N GLU A 119 -9.21 -23.42 -22.52
CA GLU A 119 -7.84 -23.82 -22.87
C GLU A 119 -6.91 -23.89 -21.65
N LYS A 120 -7.11 -23.01 -20.66
CA LYS A 120 -6.20 -22.83 -19.52
C LYS A 120 -6.98 -22.63 -18.21
N PRO A 121 -7.83 -23.58 -17.80
CA PRO A 121 -8.75 -23.39 -16.67
C PRO A 121 -8.03 -23.08 -15.37
N GLU A 122 -6.99 -23.85 -15.04
CA GLU A 122 -6.22 -23.66 -13.80
C GLU A 122 -5.46 -22.32 -13.78
N LEU A 123 -4.90 -21.90 -14.92
CA LEU A 123 -4.21 -20.62 -15.01
C LEU A 123 -5.19 -19.45 -14.92
N MET A 124 -6.33 -19.53 -15.59
CA MET A 124 -7.36 -18.50 -15.53
C MET A 124 -7.93 -18.38 -14.12
N LYS A 125 -8.19 -19.51 -13.45
CA LYS A 125 -8.61 -19.55 -12.06
C LYS A 125 -7.56 -18.92 -11.13
N PHE A 126 -6.29 -19.33 -11.26
CA PHE A 126 -5.20 -18.74 -10.49
C PHE A 126 -5.08 -17.22 -10.70
N MET A 127 -5.14 -16.76 -11.95
CA MET A 127 -5.05 -15.34 -12.25
C MET A 127 -6.22 -14.56 -11.64
N ALA A 128 -7.45 -15.05 -11.79
CA ALA A 128 -8.65 -14.37 -11.32
C ALA A 128 -8.82 -14.42 -9.79
N GLU A 129 -8.56 -15.57 -9.16
CA GLU A 129 -8.84 -15.79 -7.73
C GLU A 129 -7.65 -15.48 -6.83
N GLN A 130 -6.42 -15.55 -7.34
CA GLN A 130 -5.22 -15.32 -6.54
C GLN A 130 -4.48 -14.07 -7.00
N VAL A 131 -4.16 -13.94 -8.28
CA VAL A 131 -3.28 -12.83 -8.73
C VAL A 131 -3.98 -11.48 -8.66
N VAL A 132 -5.16 -11.35 -9.27
CA VAL A 132 -5.93 -10.10 -9.32
C VAL A 132 -6.24 -9.54 -7.92
N PRO A 133 -6.82 -10.29 -6.97
CA PRO A 133 -7.16 -9.73 -5.66
C PRO A 133 -5.95 -9.40 -4.81
N ASN A 134 -4.88 -10.22 -4.85
CA ASN A 134 -3.65 -9.88 -4.14
C ASN A 134 -2.96 -8.66 -4.76
N MET A 135 -3.06 -8.46 -6.09
CA MET A 135 -2.57 -7.23 -6.71
C MET A 135 -3.37 -5.98 -6.40
N ALA A 136 -4.69 -6.05 -6.48
CA ALA A 136 -5.54 -4.95 -6.06
C ALA A 136 -5.17 -4.49 -4.63
N LYS A 137 -5.02 -5.45 -3.71
CA LYS A 137 -4.62 -5.19 -2.33
C LYS A 137 -3.24 -4.51 -2.23
N ALA A 138 -2.20 -5.03 -2.87
CA ALA A 138 -0.87 -4.42 -2.77
C ALA A 138 -0.80 -3.04 -3.44
N MET A 139 -1.60 -2.82 -4.49
CA MET A 139 -1.71 -1.51 -5.14
C MET A 139 -2.54 -0.51 -4.31
N ALA A 140 -3.17 -0.95 -3.22
CA ALA A 140 -4.15 -0.17 -2.46
C ALA A 140 -5.29 0.32 -3.38
N GLU A 141 -5.76 -0.57 -4.26
CA GLU A 141 -6.84 -0.32 -5.21
C GLU A 141 -7.97 -1.35 -4.99
N PRO A 142 -9.23 -0.99 -5.25
CA PRO A 142 -10.31 -1.96 -5.26
C PRO A 142 -10.11 -2.97 -6.40
N VAL A 143 -10.64 -4.18 -6.24
CA VAL A 143 -10.73 -5.13 -7.38
C VAL A 143 -11.65 -4.54 -8.44
N TYR A 144 -11.34 -4.82 -9.70
CA TYR A 144 -12.13 -4.36 -10.84
C TYR A 144 -13.60 -4.73 -10.70
N ASP A 145 -14.46 -3.72 -10.83
CA ASP A 145 -15.90 -3.84 -10.87
C ASP A 145 -16.40 -3.56 -12.30
N PRO A 146 -17.00 -4.56 -12.99
CA PRO A 146 -17.51 -4.38 -14.34
C PRO A 146 -18.69 -3.40 -14.44
N ALA A 147 -19.42 -3.15 -13.35
CA ALA A 147 -20.54 -2.21 -13.36
C ALA A 147 -20.06 -0.75 -13.44
N THR A 148 -18.94 -0.45 -12.78
CA THR A 148 -18.34 0.90 -12.74
C THR A 148 -17.17 1.06 -13.72
N GLY A 149 -16.58 -0.03 -14.19
CA GLY A 149 -15.38 -0.04 -15.03
C GLY A 149 -14.13 0.42 -14.28
N GLN A 150 -14.14 0.38 -12.94
CA GLN A 150 -13.08 0.90 -12.09
C GLN A 150 -12.43 -0.21 -11.25
N GLY A 151 -11.19 0.01 -10.83
CA GLY A 151 -10.42 -0.92 -10.00
C GLY A 151 -9.40 -1.76 -10.78
N PHE A 152 -8.62 -2.54 -10.05
CA PHE A 152 -7.56 -3.39 -10.57
C PHE A 152 -8.10 -4.73 -11.06
N GLY A 153 -7.86 -5.05 -12.33
CA GLY A 153 -8.27 -6.31 -12.96
C GLY A 153 -7.23 -6.84 -13.94
N CYS A 154 -7.65 -7.70 -14.86
CA CYS A 154 -6.78 -8.25 -15.91
C CYS A 154 -6.03 -7.15 -16.67
N GLY A 155 -6.74 -6.05 -16.97
CA GLY A 155 -6.22 -4.86 -17.64
C GLY A 155 -5.28 -3.99 -16.79
N GLY A 156 -5.03 -4.34 -15.52
CA GLY A 156 -4.00 -3.69 -14.70
C GLY A 156 -2.59 -4.09 -15.17
N CYS A 157 -2.40 -5.36 -15.51
CA CYS A 157 -1.12 -5.91 -15.96
C CYS A 157 -1.08 -6.20 -17.46
N HIS A 158 -2.19 -6.63 -18.05
CA HIS A 158 -2.25 -7.05 -19.44
C HIS A 158 -2.85 -5.96 -20.33
N THR A 159 -2.45 -5.97 -21.60
CA THR A 159 -3.24 -5.34 -22.65
C THR A 159 -4.47 -6.22 -22.90
N VAL A 160 -5.67 -5.64 -22.80
CA VAL A 160 -6.94 -6.34 -23.00
C VAL A 160 -7.61 -5.79 -24.26
N GLU A 161 -8.07 -6.69 -25.13
CA GLU A 161 -8.75 -6.42 -26.39
C GLU A 161 -10.10 -7.18 -26.46
#